data_AF-A0A5C6FH93-F1
#
_entry.id   AF-A0A5C6FH93-F1
#
_cell.length_a   1.000
_cell.length_b   1.000
_cell.length_c   1.000
_cell.angle_alpha   90.00
_cell.angle_beta   90.00
_cell.angle_gamma   90.00
#
_symmetry.space_group_name_H-M   'P 1'
#
loop_
_entity.id
_entity.type
_entity.pdbx_description
1 polymer ?
#
loop_
_entity_poly.entity_id
_entity_poly.type
_entity_poly.pdbx_seq_one_letter_code
_entity_poly.pdbx_strand_id
1 'polypeptide(L)'
;MPRFSLILIGYCVTGFAAFFALVTMASRNDASFVSWLVNSLGLLYGTLLYVSGLAAFYISVRYSWRASTASQLAALIPFSLLPGFIGIVGLLHGYVSVFQILALSGTFPKPSDLHHAHATVLICPLVGLAFSLVSFAILAIAMVAKLPTQPLMPKSNDGG
;
A
#
# COMPACT_ATOMS: atom_id res chain seq x y z
N MET A 1 -3.51 25.45 -6.79
CA MET A 1 -3.84 24.31 -5.91
C MET A 1 -4.93 23.32 -6.41
N PRO A 2 -5.76 23.54 -7.46
CA PRO A 2 -6.84 22.58 -7.81
C PRO A 2 -6.39 21.33 -8.58
N ARG A 3 -5.21 21.35 -9.23
CA ARG A 3 -4.72 20.24 -10.06
C ARG A 3 -4.36 18.96 -9.28
N PHE A 4 -4.04 19.08 -7.99
CA PHE A 4 -3.65 17.93 -7.18
C PHE A 4 -4.86 17.08 -6.76
N SER A 5 -6.00 17.73 -6.48
CA SER A 5 -7.23 17.08 -6.03
C SER A 5 -7.91 16.28 -7.16
N LEU A 6 -7.97 16.84 -8.37
CA LEU A 6 -8.58 16.17 -9.53
C LEU A 6 -7.80 14.92 -9.97
N ILE A 7 -6.47 14.96 -9.82
CA ILE A 7 -5.59 13.83 -10.09
C ILE A 7 -5.77 12.72 -9.04
N LEU A 8 -5.88 13.07 -7.75
CA LEU A 8 -6.13 12.11 -6.68
C LEU A 8 -7.48 11.38 -6.88
N ILE A 9 -8.53 12.13 -7.24
CA ILE A 9 -9.86 11.57 -7.52
C ILE A 9 -9.80 10.62 -8.72
N GLY A 10 -9.10 11.01 -9.80
CA GLY A 10 -8.90 10.14 -10.96
C GLY A 10 -8.21 8.81 -10.60
N TYR A 11 -7.25 8.82 -9.67
CA TYR A 11 -6.59 7.60 -9.20
C TYR A 11 -7.48 6.73 -8.31
N CYS A 12 -8.29 7.33 -7.45
CA CYS A 12 -9.29 6.58 -6.69
C CYS A 12 -10.26 5.86 -7.63
N VAL A 13 -10.75 6.54 -8.68
CA VAL A 13 -11.67 5.95 -9.67
C VAL A 13 -10.98 4.86 -10.50
N THR A 14 -9.77 5.11 -10.99
CA THR A 14 -9.02 4.13 -11.82
C THR A 14 -8.59 2.92 -11.01
N GLY A 15 -8.12 3.12 -9.77
CA GLY A 15 -7.74 2.03 -8.87
C GLY A 15 -8.95 1.20 -8.43
N PHE A 16 -10.08 1.85 -8.16
CA PHE A 16 -11.34 1.15 -7.87
C PHE A 16 -11.82 0.34 -9.08
N ALA A 17 -11.83 0.92 -10.27
CA ALA A 17 -12.24 0.23 -11.50
C ALA A 17 -11.31 -0.95 -11.85
N ALA A 18 -9.99 -0.79 -11.69
CA ALA A 18 -9.02 -1.84 -11.94
C ALA A 18 -9.16 -3.00 -10.95
N PHE A 19 -9.33 -2.72 -9.66
CA PHE A 19 -9.59 -3.77 -8.68
C PHE A 19 -10.94 -4.45 -8.93
N PHE A 20 -11.98 -3.70 -9.29
CA PHE A 20 -13.28 -4.27 -9.64
C PHE A 20 -13.21 -5.16 -10.89
N ALA A 21 -12.43 -4.78 -11.90
CA ALA A 21 -12.12 -5.63 -13.05
C ALA A 21 -11.37 -6.91 -12.63
N LEU A 22 -10.46 -6.80 -11.67
CA LEU A 22 -9.72 -7.93 -11.14
C LEU A 22 -10.62 -8.89 -10.33
N VAL A 23 -11.58 -8.37 -9.57
CA VAL A 23 -12.62 -9.15 -8.87
C VAL A 23 -13.53 -9.87 -9.85
N THR A 24 -13.98 -9.20 -10.92
CA THR A 24 -14.86 -9.79 -11.94
C THR A 24 -14.14 -10.81 -12.83
N MET A 25 -12.83 -10.68 -13.00
CA MET A 25 -11.98 -11.69 -13.63
C MET A 25 -11.73 -12.88 -12.70
N ALA A 26 -11.48 -12.62 -11.42
CA ALA A 26 -11.29 -13.63 -10.39
C ALA A 26 -12.55 -14.50 -10.18
N SER A 27 -13.73 -13.90 -10.21
CA SER A 27 -15.01 -14.62 -10.06
C SER A 27 -15.36 -15.52 -11.24
N ARG A 28 -14.66 -15.38 -12.37
CA ARG A 28 -14.81 -16.28 -13.53
C ARG A 28 -13.90 -17.50 -13.45
N ASN A 29 -12.92 -17.52 -12.53
CA ASN A 29 -11.87 -18.53 -12.53
C ASN A 29 -11.60 -19.04 -11.10
N ASP A 30 -12.46 -19.96 -10.65
CA ASP A 30 -12.51 -20.49 -9.27
C ASP A 30 -11.22 -21.20 -8.81
N ALA A 31 -10.37 -21.66 -9.75
CA ALA A 31 -9.14 -22.38 -9.45
C ALA A 31 -7.87 -21.50 -9.40
N SER A 32 -7.98 -20.18 -9.60
CA SER A 32 -6.81 -19.30 -9.71
C SER A 32 -6.32 -18.78 -8.35
N PHE A 33 -5.00 -18.74 -8.14
CA PHE A 33 -4.37 -18.12 -6.96
C PHE A 33 -4.83 -16.67 -6.74
N VAL A 34 -5.10 -15.96 -7.85
CA VAL A 34 -5.65 -14.61 -7.83
C VAL A 34 -7.05 -14.57 -7.23
N SER A 35 -7.92 -15.54 -7.56
CA SER A 35 -9.25 -15.66 -6.95
C SER A 35 -9.17 -15.88 -5.45
N TRP A 36 -8.30 -16.80 -5.00
CA TRP A 36 -8.07 -17.04 -3.58
C TRP A 36 -7.53 -15.79 -2.85
N LEU A 37 -6.59 -15.06 -3.46
CA LEU A 37 -6.00 -13.86 -2.90
C LEU A 37 -7.01 -12.71 -2.81
N VAL A 38 -7.82 -12.50 -3.84
CA VAL A 38 -8.89 -11.50 -3.87
C VAL A 38 -9.98 -11.82 -2.85
N ASN A 39 -10.37 -13.08 -2.76
CA ASN A 39 -11.36 -13.52 -1.79
C ASN A 39 -10.85 -13.37 -0.35
N SER A 40 -9.56 -13.62 -0.11
CA SER A 40 -8.92 -13.46 1.20
C SER A 40 -8.68 -12.00 1.58
N LEU A 41 -8.43 -11.10 0.61
CA LEU A 41 -8.34 -9.66 0.86
C LEU A 41 -9.72 -9.05 1.16
N GLY A 42 -10.77 -9.61 0.58
CA GLY A 42 -12.09 -8.99 0.58
C GLY A 42 -12.12 -7.70 -0.27
N LEU A 43 -13.33 -7.30 -0.65
CA LEU A 43 -13.52 -6.18 -1.59
C LEU A 43 -13.04 -4.83 -1.00
N LEU A 44 -13.14 -4.68 0.33
CA LEU A 44 -12.81 -3.44 1.04
C LEU A 44 -11.28 -3.26 1.20
N TYR A 45 -10.57 -4.24 1.79
CA TYR A 45 -9.11 -4.12 1.94
C TYR A 45 -8.39 -4.26 0.61
N GLY A 46 -8.93 -5.05 -0.31
CA GLY A 46 -8.45 -5.16 -1.68
C GLY A 46 -8.42 -3.82 -2.41
N THR A 47 -9.54 -3.09 -2.43
CA THR A 47 -9.59 -1.76 -3.05
C THR A 47 -8.70 -0.75 -2.32
N LEU A 48 -8.71 -0.74 -0.98
CA LEU A 48 -7.89 0.19 -0.19
C LEU A 48 -6.38 -0.02 -0.37
N LEU A 49 -5.90 -1.27 -0.29
CA LEU A 49 -4.50 -1.60 -0.53
C LEU A 49 -4.10 -1.30 -1.98
N TYR A 50 -4.96 -1.61 -2.95
CA TYR A 50 -4.67 -1.36 -4.35
C TYR A 50 -4.58 0.13 -4.65
N VAL A 51 -5.56 0.93 -4.22
CA VAL A 51 -5.58 2.39 -4.45
C VAL A 51 -4.42 3.08 -3.73
N SER A 52 -4.15 2.70 -2.47
CA SER A 52 -3.03 3.28 -1.72
C SER A 52 -1.67 2.88 -2.27
N GLY A 53 -1.49 1.62 -2.68
CA GLY A 53 -0.26 1.13 -3.31
C GLY A 53 0.01 1.84 -4.64
N LEU A 54 -1.01 2.02 -5.48
CA LEU A 54 -0.88 2.71 -6.76
C LEU A 54 -0.60 4.21 -6.57
N ALA A 55 -1.23 4.84 -5.58
CA ALA A 55 -0.96 6.23 -5.21
C ALA A 55 0.48 6.41 -4.70
N ALA A 56 0.95 5.53 -3.82
CA ALA A 56 2.32 5.57 -3.28
C ALA A 56 3.36 5.36 -4.37
N PHE A 57 3.14 4.39 -5.26
CA PHE A 57 4.02 4.14 -6.41
C PHE A 57 4.07 5.35 -7.37
N TYR A 58 2.90 5.90 -7.72
CA TYR A 58 2.82 7.03 -8.64
C TYR A 58 3.48 8.29 -8.07
N ILE A 59 3.24 8.61 -6.79
CA ILE A 59 3.90 9.72 -6.10
C ILE A 59 5.42 9.51 -6.14
N SER A 60 5.89 8.30 -5.83
CA SER A 60 7.32 7.98 -5.84
C SER A 60 7.96 8.17 -7.22
N VAL A 61 7.31 7.69 -8.30
CA VAL A 61 7.80 7.85 -9.69
C VAL A 61 7.77 9.32 -10.13
N ARG A 62 6.66 10.03 -9.90
CA ARG A 62 6.51 11.41 -10.35
C ARG A 62 7.48 12.35 -9.64
N TYR A 63 7.68 12.16 -8.34
CA TYR A 63 8.63 12.97 -7.57
C TYR A 63 10.07 12.56 -7.82
N SER A 64 10.38 11.30 -8.12
CA SER A 64 11.70 10.90 -8.63
C SER A 64 12.12 11.73 -9.85
N TRP A 65 11.20 11.94 -10.79
CA TRP A 65 11.46 12.76 -11.98
C TRP A 65 11.44 14.28 -11.74
N ARG A 66 10.64 14.80 -10.81
CA ARG A 66 10.49 16.26 -10.62
C ARG A 66 11.25 16.87 -9.44
N ALA A 67 11.64 16.08 -8.45
CA ALA A 67 12.29 16.62 -7.27
C ALA A 67 13.74 17.02 -7.58
N SER A 68 14.06 18.28 -7.33
CA SER A 68 15.42 18.83 -7.55
C SER A 68 16.26 18.86 -6.28
N THR A 69 15.67 18.54 -5.11
CA THR A 69 16.30 18.69 -3.79
C THR A 69 15.99 17.49 -2.88
N ALA A 70 17.01 17.00 -2.18
CA ALA A 70 16.92 15.83 -1.29
C ALA A 70 15.90 16.02 -0.15
N SER A 71 15.70 17.26 0.32
CA SER A 71 14.72 17.59 1.36
C SER A 71 13.26 17.34 0.94
N GLN A 72 12.93 17.52 -0.35
CA GLN A 72 11.58 17.22 -0.85
C GLN A 72 11.30 15.72 -0.93
N LEU A 73 12.33 14.89 -1.17
CA LEU A 73 12.18 13.43 -1.14
C LEU A 73 11.99 12.92 0.29
N ALA A 74 12.67 13.51 1.28
CA ALA A 74 12.54 13.09 2.69
C ALA A 74 11.12 13.30 3.24
N ALA A 75 10.46 14.40 2.84
CA ALA A 75 9.07 14.66 3.23
C ALA A 75 8.05 13.64 2.65
N LEU A 76 8.44 12.85 1.64
CA LEU A 76 7.57 11.88 0.96
C LEU A 76 7.68 10.46 1.52
N ILE A 77 8.70 10.17 2.33
CA ILE A 77 8.86 8.88 3.02
C ILE A 77 7.57 8.45 3.76
N PRO A 78 6.89 9.29 4.57
CA PRO A 78 5.68 8.87 5.27
C PRO A 78 4.55 8.44 4.31
N PHE A 79 4.48 9.04 3.12
CA PHE A 79 3.48 8.65 2.11
C PHE A 79 3.78 7.30 1.46
N SER A 80 5.05 6.91 1.38
CA SER A 80 5.45 5.59 0.87
C SER A 80 5.11 4.44 1.83
N LEU A 81 4.93 4.75 3.13
CA LEU A 81 4.57 3.78 4.18
C LEU A 81 3.06 3.60 4.37
N LEU A 82 2.22 4.46 3.79
CA LEU A 82 0.74 4.36 3.86
C LEU A 82 0.17 2.97 3.52
N PRO A 83 0.61 2.29 2.44
CA PRO A 83 0.13 0.95 2.11
C PRO A 83 0.45 -0.08 3.21
N GLY A 84 1.61 0.07 3.87
CA GLY A 84 2.00 -0.76 5.01
C GLY A 84 1.08 -0.56 6.21
N PHE A 85 0.72 0.69 6.54
CA PHE A 85 -0.23 0.99 7.61
C PHE A 85 -1.63 0.40 7.33
N ILE A 86 -2.10 0.47 6.08
CA ILE A 86 -3.38 -0.15 5.68
C ILE A 86 -3.31 -1.67 5.82
N GLY A 87 -2.16 -2.28 5.48
CA GLY A 87 -1.88 -3.70 5.70
C GLY A 87 -2.03 -4.11 7.18
N ILE A 88 -1.51 -3.29 8.11
CA ILE A 88 -1.62 -3.51 9.56
C ILE A 88 -3.07 -3.37 10.05
N VAL A 89 -3.83 -2.42 9.50
CA VAL A 89 -5.26 -2.28 9.85
C VAL A 89 -6.07 -3.51 9.43
N GLY A 90 -5.81 -4.06 8.24
CA GLY A 90 -6.46 -5.29 7.80
C GLY A 90 -6.01 -6.53 8.59
N LEU A 91 -4.76 -6.57 9.07
CA LEU A 91 -4.29 -7.58 10.03
C LEU A 91 -5.13 -7.55 11.32
N LEU A 92 -5.31 -6.37 11.92
CA LEU A 92 -6.12 -6.20 13.13
C LEU A 92 -7.57 -6.61 12.91
N HIS A 93 -8.16 -6.25 11.76
CA HIS A 93 -9.52 -6.66 11.42
C HIS A 93 -9.66 -8.17 11.25
N GLY A 94 -8.69 -8.82 10.61
CA GLY A 94 -8.65 -10.28 10.48
C GLY A 94 -8.60 -10.97 11.85
N TYR A 95 -7.78 -10.47 12.78
CA TYR A 95 -7.74 -10.99 14.15
C TYR A 95 -9.07 -10.81 14.89
N VAL A 96 -9.71 -9.65 14.77
CA VAL A 96 -11.03 -9.41 15.36
C VAL A 96 -12.06 -10.40 14.80
N SER A 97 -12.04 -10.68 13.50
CA SER A 97 -12.91 -11.69 12.88
C SER A 97 -12.63 -13.10 13.41
N VAL A 98 -11.37 -13.48 13.63
CA VAL A 98 -11.01 -14.78 14.21
C VAL A 98 -11.59 -14.92 15.62
N PHE A 99 -11.42 -13.90 16.47
CA PHE A 99 -11.96 -13.90 17.83
C PHE A 99 -13.49 -13.90 17.86
N GLN A 100 -14.15 -13.22 16.92
CA GLN A 100 -15.61 -13.26 16.78
C GLN A 100 -16.10 -14.67 16.40
N ILE A 101 -15.46 -15.35 15.45
CA ILE A 101 -15.80 -16.73 15.07
C ILE A 101 -15.64 -17.66 16.27
N LEU A 102 -14.55 -17.53 17.03
CA LEU A 102 -14.29 -18.32 18.22
C LEU A 102 -15.30 -18.05 19.36
N ALA A 103 -15.72 -16.80 19.54
CA ALA A 103 -16.65 -16.40 20.61
C ALA A 103 -18.11 -16.73 20.29
N LEU A 104 -18.51 -16.68 19.02
CA LEU A 104 -19.88 -16.97 18.58
C LEU A 104 -20.12 -18.47 18.32
N SER A 105 -19.05 -19.24 18.11
CA SER A 105 -19.15 -20.68 17.92
C SER A 105 -19.25 -21.36 19.28
N GLY A 106 -20.49 -21.64 19.73
CA GLY A 106 -20.75 -22.43 20.94
C GLY A 106 -20.27 -23.91 20.88
N THR A 107 -19.66 -24.31 19.76
CA THR A 107 -19.02 -25.61 19.49
C THR A 107 -17.70 -25.39 18.73
N PHE A 108 -16.80 -26.38 18.68
CA PHE A 108 -15.56 -26.28 17.88
C PHE A 108 -15.87 -25.77 16.45
N PRO A 109 -15.38 -24.58 16.05
CA PRO A 109 -15.70 -23.99 14.76
C PRO A 109 -15.18 -24.85 13.61
N LYS A 110 -15.85 -24.80 12.46
CA LYS A 110 -15.37 -25.48 11.26
C LYS A 110 -13.99 -24.91 10.87
N PRO A 111 -13.00 -25.75 10.57
CA PRO A 111 -11.65 -25.29 10.24
C PRO A 111 -11.60 -24.44 8.96
N SER A 112 -12.58 -24.59 8.05
CA SER A 112 -12.71 -23.76 6.85
C SER A 112 -12.83 -22.26 7.15
N ASP A 113 -13.63 -21.90 8.16
CA ASP A 113 -13.97 -20.50 8.45
C ASP A 113 -12.82 -19.81 9.18
N LEU A 114 -12.09 -20.58 9.99
CA LEU A 114 -10.87 -20.13 10.65
C LEU A 114 -9.73 -19.89 9.65
N HIS A 115 -9.58 -20.77 8.64
CA HIS A 115 -8.55 -20.63 7.61
C HIS A 115 -8.75 -19.37 6.75
N HIS A 116 -10.00 -19.01 6.42
CA HIS A 116 -10.26 -17.80 5.64
C HIS A 116 -9.87 -16.53 6.39
N ALA A 117 -10.26 -16.40 7.67
CA ALA A 117 -9.90 -15.23 8.46
C ALA A 117 -8.37 -15.15 8.71
N HIS A 118 -7.71 -16.28 8.91
CA HIS A 118 -6.25 -16.34 9.07
C HIS A 118 -5.50 -16.03 7.76
N ALA A 119 -6.05 -16.39 6.60
CA ALA A 119 -5.49 -16.00 5.31
C ALA A 119 -5.50 -14.47 5.12
N THR A 120 -6.58 -13.78 5.53
CA THR A 120 -6.65 -12.31 5.51
C THR A 120 -5.57 -11.68 6.39
N VAL A 121 -5.35 -12.23 7.58
CA VAL A 121 -4.32 -11.78 8.54
C VAL A 121 -2.91 -11.84 7.93
N LEU A 122 -2.59 -12.87 7.15
CA LEU A 122 -1.25 -13.01 6.56
C LEU A 122 -1.09 -12.23 5.26
N ILE A 123 -2.09 -12.29 4.37
CA ILE A 123 -1.95 -11.73 3.02
C ILE A 123 -2.05 -10.20 3.05
N CYS A 124 -2.91 -9.62 3.89
CA CYS A 124 -3.09 -8.17 3.98
C CYS A 124 -1.80 -7.39 4.31
N PRO A 125 -1.04 -7.73 5.38
CA PRO A 125 0.24 -7.09 5.66
C PRO A 125 1.32 -7.48 4.64
N LEU A 126 1.31 -8.69 4.08
CA LEU A 126 2.27 -9.09 3.06
C LEU A 126 2.15 -8.23 1.80
N VAL A 127 0.92 -8.03 1.32
CA VAL A 127 0.63 -7.17 0.16
C VAL A 127 0.93 -5.70 0.50
N GLY A 128 0.50 -5.23 1.68
CA GLY A 128 0.80 -3.86 2.13
C GLY A 128 2.29 -3.56 2.23
N LEU A 129 3.07 -4.49 2.78
CA LEU A 129 4.53 -4.38 2.88
C LEU A 129 5.19 -4.46 1.51
N ALA A 130 4.75 -5.36 0.62
CA ALA A 130 5.30 -5.44 -0.73
C ALA A 130 5.17 -4.11 -1.48
N PHE A 131 3.99 -3.49 -1.45
CA PHE A 131 3.77 -2.17 -2.07
C PHE A 131 4.55 -1.04 -1.38
N SER A 132 4.62 -1.08 -0.05
CA SER A 132 5.39 -0.12 0.74
C SER A 132 6.88 -0.20 0.44
N LEU A 133 7.43 -1.41 0.33
CA LEU A 133 8.85 -1.66 0.07
C LEU A 133 9.23 -1.19 -1.34
N VAL A 134 8.41 -1.51 -2.34
CA VAL A 134 8.64 -1.05 -3.73
C VAL A 134 8.63 0.47 -3.80
N SER A 135 7.66 1.12 -3.15
CA SER A 135 7.57 2.59 -3.12
C SER A 135 8.78 3.22 -2.43
N PHE A 136 9.19 2.66 -1.29
CA PHE A 136 10.36 3.11 -0.55
C PHE A 136 11.66 2.92 -1.34
N ALA A 137 11.84 1.78 -2.02
CA ALA A 137 13.01 1.50 -2.84
C ALA A 137 13.18 2.52 -3.97
N ILE A 138 12.09 2.91 -4.64
CA ILE A 138 12.11 3.94 -5.69
C ILE A 138 12.55 5.29 -5.13
N LEU A 139 12.03 5.68 -3.97
CA LEU A 139 12.42 6.90 -3.28
C LEU A 139 13.89 6.87 -2.84
N ALA A 140 14.36 5.74 -2.30
CA ALA A 140 15.76 5.57 -1.87
C ALA A 140 16.74 5.65 -3.05
N ILE A 141 16.43 4.97 -4.16
CA ILE A 141 17.25 5.05 -5.39
C ILE A 141 17.27 6.49 -5.92
N ALA A 142 16.11 7.18 -5.91
CA ALA A 142 16.03 8.57 -6.34
C ALA A 142 16.82 9.52 -5.43
N MET A 143 16.89 9.26 -4.14
CA MET A 143 17.76 10.01 -3.21
C MET A 143 19.23 9.80 -3.54
N VAL A 144 19.68 8.54 -3.63
CA VAL A 144 21.09 8.20 -3.92
C VAL A 144 21.53 8.79 -5.26
N ALA A 145 20.70 8.74 -6.29
CA ALA A 145 21.00 9.31 -7.60
C ALA A 145 21.16 10.85 -7.57
N LYS A 146 20.53 11.55 -6.61
CA LYS A 146 20.53 13.02 -6.51
C LYS A 146 21.49 13.58 -5.46
N LEU A 147 21.99 12.74 -4.54
CA LEU A 147 23.04 13.11 -3.58
C LEU A 147 24.31 13.74 -4.20
N PRO A 148 24.87 13.26 -5.34
CA PRO A 148 26.10 13.83 -5.89
C PRO A 148 25.93 15.23 -6.51
N THR A 149 24.69 15.72 -6.65
CA THR A 149 24.40 17.01 -7.30
C THR A 149 24.08 18.16 -6.34
N GLN A 150 24.03 17.92 -5.02
CA GLN A 150 23.90 19.03 -4.09
C GLN A 150 25.25 19.74 -3.91
N PRO A 151 25.38 21.02 -4.28
CA PRO A 151 26.56 21.79 -3.90
C PRO A 151 26.58 21.89 -2.38
N LEU A 152 27.66 21.39 -1.76
CA LEU A 152 28.00 21.67 -0.37
C LEU A 152 27.93 23.19 -0.20
N MET A 153 27.02 23.70 0.65
CA MET A 153 27.05 25.13 0.97
C MET A 153 28.45 25.47 1.49
N PRO A 154 29.04 26.61 1.07
CA PRO A 154 30.29 27.07 1.63
C PRO A 154 30.11 27.23 3.14
N LYS A 155 31.04 26.65 3.90
CA LYS A 155 31.17 26.81 5.35
C LYS A 155 31.14 28.32 5.64
N SER A 156 30.10 28.79 6.32
CA SER A 156 30.07 30.17 6.86
C SER A 156 31.28 30.30 7.77
N ASN A 157 32.30 30.98 7.27
CA ASN A 157 33.49 31.31 8.02
C ASN A 157 33.19 32.61 8.76
N ASP A 158 32.40 32.52 9.82
CA ASP A 158 32.23 33.62 10.76
C ASP A 158 33.46 33.66 11.67
N GLY A 159 34.53 34.21 11.13
CA GLY A 159 35.64 34.78 11.88
C GLY A 159 35.47 36.30 11.91
N GLY A 160 35.23 36.85 13.11
CA GLY A 160 35.10 38.28 13.39
C GLY A 160 34.55 38.50 14.78
#